data_AF-A0A7K6WQ17-F1
#
_entry.id   AF-A0A7K6WQ17-F1
#
_cell.length_a   1.000
_cell.length_b   1.000
_cell.length_c   1.000
_cell.angle_alpha   90.00
_cell.angle_beta   90.00
_cell.angle_gamma   90.00
#
_symmetry.space_group_name_H-M   'P 1'
#
loop_
_entity.id
_entity.type
_entity.pdbx_description
1 polymer ?
#
loop_
_entity_poly.entity_id
_entity_poly.type
_entity_poly.pdbx_seq_one_letter_code
_entity_poly.pdbx_strand_id
1 'polypeptide(L)'
;QGDFAQGAQHLRTALGALGRPLPASHGDLACSLLWSLLRHLLQRLWVGRWLAARAGGLRPDPPPPAHVRQSARDAAMAYHRLHQLHLAGKQAGGHLLAINLALSAVNLAECAGDAVSVAALAEIYVAAALRVKASLHRWFHFLARPFLCSARRVALSHGGAVPPAMQWLCHPLGHRFFVDGDWAVKGAPRETIYSSAGNPVDPLAQVTQLFREHLLEKALCCVAMPEPGRPAAQGDRHFSDALEYLQLLNGCSDASGTPGPAPSITSGLAAVTGTDPVSKWWASIIGTVIHWLQGDEEGAERLYPLVETIPRVLQSSEKPLPRAALHSFRAVRAMLSKQDGSQASLSHCEKASSCLRESLELGSPPKGTIDKAVQLLLCDLLLVTRTNLWQQQMSVSQQRSCLYQASALELRGFQQDLSSLRRLAQTLRPAMRRVFLHEATARLMARASPTRTHQLLDRSLRRRGVQGSKTAGEPESHPTPREHAEALLLACCYLPPSFLSAPGQRVGMLAEAARTLEKLGDKRTLHDCQQMIIKLGSGTTVTSG
;
A
#
# COMPACT_ATOMS: atom_id res chain seq x y z
N GLN A 1 -9.90 -28.47 -6.40
CA GLN A 1 -10.69 -27.32 -6.90
C GLN A 1 -12.15 -27.69 -6.76
N GLY A 2 -13.00 -26.82 -6.21
CA GLY A 2 -14.43 -27.13 -6.00
C GLY A 2 -15.24 -26.89 -7.27
N ASP A 3 -16.20 -27.77 -7.56
CA ASP A 3 -17.16 -27.57 -8.66
C ASP A 3 -18.21 -26.52 -8.25
N PHE A 4 -17.93 -25.26 -8.57
CA PHE A 4 -18.80 -24.12 -8.24
C PHE A 4 -20.15 -24.18 -8.98
N ALA A 5 -20.21 -24.85 -10.14
CA ALA A 5 -21.44 -24.99 -10.90
C ALA A 5 -22.41 -25.95 -10.20
N GLN A 6 -21.90 -27.10 -9.73
CA GLN A 6 -22.67 -28.03 -8.90
C GLN A 6 -23.10 -27.38 -7.57
N GLY A 7 -22.19 -26.69 -6.89
CA GLY A 7 -22.52 -25.98 -5.65
C GLY A 7 -23.64 -24.96 -5.84
N ALA A 8 -23.59 -24.18 -6.91
CA ALA A 8 -24.67 -23.25 -7.24
C ALA A 8 -25.99 -23.97 -7.54
N GLN A 9 -25.95 -25.11 -8.25
CA GLN A 9 -27.15 -25.90 -8.53
C GLN A 9 -27.80 -26.44 -7.26
N HIS A 10 -27.01 -26.93 -6.30
CA HIS A 10 -27.51 -27.35 -4.99
C HIS A 10 -28.16 -26.21 -4.21
N LEU A 11 -27.61 -25.00 -4.28
CA LEU A 11 -28.22 -23.82 -3.67
C LEU A 11 -29.56 -23.46 -4.34
N ARG A 12 -29.67 -23.62 -5.67
CA ARG A 12 -30.96 -23.43 -6.38
C ARG A 12 -32.00 -24.44 -5.96
N THR A 13 -31.64 -25.72 -5.87
CA THR A 13 -32.57 -26.77 -5.43
C THR A 13 -33.01 -26.57 -3.99
N ALA A 14 -32.10 -26.14 -3.10
CA ALA A 14 -32.42 -25.81 -1.71
C ALA A 14 -33.41 -24.63 -1.63
N LEU A 15 -33.21 -23.57 -2.41
CA LEU A 15 -34.15 -22.46 -2.49
C LEU A 15 -35.53 -22.91 -3.02
N GLY A 16 -35.56 -23.82 -4.00
CA GLY A 16 -36.79 -24.45 -4.47
C GLY A 16 -37.53 -25.21 -3.36
N ALA A 17 -36.81 -26.02 -2.59
CA ALA A 17 -37.37 -26.76 -1.45
C ALA A 17 -37.90 -25.84 -0.33
N LEU A 18 -37.31 -24.65 -0.16
CA LEU A 18 -37.79 -23.61 0.76
C LEU A 18 -38.99 -22.80 0.19
N GLY A 19 -39.54 -23.19 -0.97
CA GLY A 19 -40.65 -22.50 -1.62
C GLY A 19 -40.28 -21.17 -2.25
N ARG A 20 -38.99 -20.99 -2.58
CA ARG A 20 -38.43 -19.73 -3.13
C ARG A 20 -37.63 -20.00 -4.41
N PRO A 21 -38.26 -20.54 -5.47
CA PRO A 21 -37.57 -20.77 -6.73
C PRO A 21 -36.97 -19.46 -7.27
N LEU A 22 -35.83 -19.58 -7.96
CA LEU A 22 -35.25 -18.43 -8.64
C LEU A 22 -36.10 -18.02 -9.85
N PRO A 23 -36.07 -16.74 -10.26
CA PRO A 23 -36.85 -16.28 -11.38
C PRO A 23 -36.51 -17.02 -12.67
N ALA A 24 -37.52 -17.53 -13.36
CA ALA A 24 -37.34 -18.33 -14.58
C ALA A 24 -37.38 -17.48 -15.86
N SER A 25 -38.03 -16.32 -15.83
CA SER A 25 -38.19 -15.40 -16.96
C SER A 25 -37.74 -13.97 -16.62
N HIS A 26 -37.53 -13.13 -17.64
CA HIS A 26 -37.20 -11.72 -17.43
C HIS A 26 -38.31 -10.93 -16.73
N GLY A 27 -39.58 -11.24 -17.02
CA GLY A 27 -40.73 -10.61 -16.36
C GLY A 27 -40.82 -11.01 -14.88
N ASP A 28 -40.66 -12.30 -14.59
CA ASP A 28 -40.59 -12.82 -13.22
C ASP A 28 -39.44 -12.18 -12.43
N LEU A 29 -38.27 -12.03 -13.07
CA LEU A 29 -37.13 -11.33 -12.48
C LEU A 29 -37.45 -9.86 -12.16
N ALA A 30 -38.10 -9.14 -13.08
CA ALA A 30 -38.49 -7.75 -12.88
C ALA A 30 -39.49 -7.60 -11.71
N CYS A 31 -40.51 -8.47 -11.64
CA CYS A 31 -41.47 -8.51 -10.54
C CYS A 31 -40.80 -8.82 -9.20
N SER A 32 -39.92 -9.83 -9.18
CA SER A 32 -39.16 -10.25 -7.99
C SER A 32 -38.25 -9.12 -7.48
N LEU A 33 -37.58 -8.41 -8.39
CA LEU A 33 -36.75 -7.24 -8.10
C LEU A 33 -37.57 -6.09 -7.54
N LEU A 34 -38.67 -5.73 -8.21
CA LEU A 34 -39.55 -4.65 -7.78
C LEU A 34 -40.09 -4.93 -6.38
N TRP A 35 -40.52 -6.15 -6.13
CA TRP A 35 -41.00 -6.58 -4.80
C TRP A 35 -39.90 -6.52 -3.74
N SER A 36 -38.69 -6.99 -4.06
CA SER A 36 -37.54 -6.95 -3.14
C SER A 36 -37.11 -5.52 -2.82
N LEU A 37 -37.14 -4.63 -3.81
CA LEU A 37 -36.86 -3.21 -3.64
C LEU A 37 -37.93 -2.53 -2.80
N LEU A 38 -39.21 -2.75 -3.10
CA LEU A 38 -40.34 -2.21 -2.35
C LEU A 38 -40.26 -2.64 -0.87
N ARG A 39 -40.01 -3.93 -0.63
CA ARG A 39 -39.85 -4.47 0.73
C ARG A 39 -38.69 -3.80 1.46
N HIS A 40 -37.53 -3.65 0.81
CA HIS A 40 -36.38 -2.99 1.41
C HIS A 40 -36.69 -1.54 1.79
N LEU A 41 -37.37 -0.79 0.91
CA LEU A 41 -37.80 0.59 1.18
C LEU A 41 -38.81 0.66 2.34
N LEU A 42 -39.83 -0.19 2.34
CA LEU A 42 -40.83 -0.27 3.41
C LEU A 42 -40.21 -0.62 4.76
N GLN A 43 -39.21 -1.50 4.77
CA GLN A 43 -38.52 -1.91 5.99
C GLN A 43 -37.66 -0.78 6.56
N ARG A 44 -37.02 -0.01 5.68
CA ARG A 44 -36.25 1.18 6.05
C ARG A 44 -37.12 2.32 6.57
N LEU A 45 -38.36 2.42 6.08
CA LEU A 45 -39.37 3.37 6.55
C LEU A 45 -40.15 2.88 7.78
N TRP A 46 -39.77 1.75 8.38
CA TRP A 46 -40.45 1.10 9.54
C TRP A 46 -41.89 0.63 9.30
N VAL A 47 -42.52 1.01 8.18
CA VAL A 47 -43.87 0.57 7.75
C VAL A 47 -43.93 -0.95 7.58
N GLY A 48 -42.85 -1.59 7.12
CA GLY A 48 -42.82 -3.04 6.94
C GLY A 48 -42.94 -3.84 8.24
N ARG A 49 -42.30 -3.38 9.32
CA ARG A 49 -42.41 -4.02 10.66
C ARG A 49 -43.80 -3.80 11.26
N TRP A 50 -44.38 -2.61 11.04
CA TRP A 50 -45.74 -2.29 11.44
C TRP A 50 -46.77 -3.18 10.72
N LEU A 51 -46.64 -3.37 9.40
CA LEU A 51 -47.51 -4.26 8.62
C LEU A 51 -47.34 -5.73 9.02
N ALA A 52 -46.12 -6.21 9.24
CA ALA A 52 -45.86 -7.59 9.64
C ALA A 52 -46.44 -7.91 11.04
N ALA A 53 -46.37 -6.96 11.98
CA ALA A 53 -46.99 -7.08 13.29
C ALA A 53 -48.53 -7.15 13.21
N ARG A 54 -49.13 -6.55 12.18
CA ARG A 54 -50.59 -6.52 11.96
C ARG A 54 -51.11 -7.68 11.09
N ALA A 55 -50.27 -8.23 10.22
CA ALA A 55 -50.63 -9.31 9.29
C ALA A 55 -50.62 -10.72 9.92
N GLY A 56 -50.00 -10.89 11.11
CA GLY A 56 -49.93 -12.18 11.82
C GLY A 56 -51.27 -12.80 12.21
N GLY A 57 -52.38 -12.06 12.12
CA GLY A 57 -53.73 -12.53 12.45
C GLY A 57 -54.55 -13.11 11.28
N LEU A 58 -53.99 -13.22 10.07
CA LEU A 58 -54.73 -13.63 8.87
C LEU A 58 -54.70 -15.13 8.56
N ARG A 59 -53.96 -15.95 9.33
CA ARG A 59 -53.80 -17.38 9.08
C ARG A 59 -54.39 -18.19 10.25
N PRO A 60 -55.24 -19.21 10.00
CA PRO A 60 -55.88 -19.99 11.06
C PRO A 60 -54.87 -20.70 11.99
N ASP A 61 -53.80 -21.27 11.43
CA ASP A 61 -52.70 -21.90 12.16
C ASP A 61 -51.34 -21.37 11.67
N PRO A 62 -50.80 -20.30 12.28
CA PRO A 62 -49.49 -19.80 11.92
C PRO A 62 -48.38 -20.75 12.40
N PRO A 63 -47.38 -21.09 11.58
CA PRO A 63 -46.23 -21.85 12.03
C PRO A 63 -45.48 -21.09 13.15
N PRO A 64 -44.79 -21.79 14.07
CA PRO A 64 -44.16 -21.14 15.20
C PRO A 64 -43.15 -20.09 14.71
N PRO A 65 -43.09 -18.90 15.33
CA PRO A 65 -42.25 -17.79 14.86
C PRO A 65 -40.76 -18.18 14.76
N ALA A 66 -40.31 -19.12 15.59
CA ALA A 66 -38.96 -19.67 15.53
C ALA A 66 -38.68 -20.41 14.20
N HIS A 67 -39.60 -21.25 13.73
CA HIS A 67 -39.44 -21.97 12.45
C HIS A 67 -39.46 -21.02 11.26
N VAL A 68 -40.29 -19.97 11.30
CA VAL A 68 -40.32 -18.93 10.26
C VAL A 68 -38.99 -18.18 10.20
N ARG A 69 -38.41 -17.83 11.36
CA ARG A 69 -37.10 -17.17 11.45
C ARG A 69 -35.96 -18.08 10.98
N GLN A 70 -35.98 -19.36 11.33
CA GLN A 70 -35.00 -20.35 10.86
C GLN A 70 -35.09 -20.56 9.34
N SER A 71 -36.28 -20.74 8.79
CA SER A 71 -36.48 -20.84 7.33
C SER A 71 -36.01 -19.57 6.60
N ALA A 72 -36.28 -18.39 7.17
CA ALA A 72 -35.80 -17.12 6.62
C ALA A 72 -34.26 -17.03 6.68
N ARG A 73 -33.63 -17.49 7.77
CA ARG A 73 -32.17 -17.57 7.91
C ARG A 73 -31.57 -18.46 6.82
N ASP A 74 -32.08 -19.68 6.65
CA ASP A 74 -31.53 -20.65 5.69
C ASP A 74 -31.68 -20.15 4.24
N ALA A 75 -32.84 -19.58 3.91
CA ALA A 75 -33.06 -18.94 2.62
C ALA A 75 -32.12 -17.74 2.41
N ALA A 76 -31.94 -16.88 3.40
CA ALA A 76 -31.02 -15.74 3.34
C ALA A 76 -29.59 -16.19 3.06
N MET A 77 -29.12 -17.23 3.75
CA MET A 77 -27.78 -17.80 3.57
C MET A 77 -27.62 -18.42 2.18
N ALA A 78 -28.63 -19.13 1.67
CA ALA A 78 -28.60 -19.69 0.32
C ALA A 78 -28.53 -18.61 -0.77
N TYR A 79 -29.38 -17.57 -0.65
CA TYR A 79 -29.31 -16.39 -1.54
C TYR A 79 -27.96 -15.69 -1.43
N HIS A 80 -27.42 -15.52 -0.23
CA HIS A 80 -26.13 -14.87 -0.01
C HIS A 80 -24.97 -15.64 -0.64
N ARG A 81 -24.93 -16.97 -0.52
CA ARG A 81 -23.88 -17.80 -1.12
C ARG A 81 -23.95 -17.80 -2.64
N LEU A 82 -25.15 -17.90 -3.21
CA LEU A 82 -25.33 -17.79 -4.65
C LEU A 82 -24.95 -16.39 -5.16
N HIS A 83 -25.29 -15.36 -4.39
CA HIS A 83 -24.90 -13.99 -4.64
C HIS A 83 -23.37 -13.80 -4.63
N GLN A 84 -22.64 -14.41 -3.68
CA GLN A 84 -21.18 -14.39 -3.64
C GLN A 84 -20.56 -15.06 -4.87
N LEU A 85 -21.08 -16.22 -5.31
CA LEU A 85 -20.61 -16.91 -6.51
C LEU A 85 -20.78 -16.05 -7.78
N HIS A 86 -21.91 -15.36 -7.92
CA HIS A 86 -22.11 -14.37 -8.99
C HIS A 86 -21.15 -13.18 -8.87
N LEU A 87 -20.91 -12.68 -7.65
CA LEU A 87 -20.08 -11.48 -7.44
C LEU A 87 -18.60 -11.77 -7.72
N ALA A 88 -18.14 -12.96 -7.35
CA ALA A 88 -16.80 -13.47 -7.60
C ALA A 88 -16.62 -14.02 -9.03
N GLY A 89 -17.61 -13.86 -9.92
CA GLY A 89 -17.55 -14.31 -11.31
C GLY A 89 -17.41 -15.83 -11.50
N LYS A 90 -17.73 -16.64 -10.47
CA LYS A 90 -17.69 -18.11 -10.55
C LYS A 90 -18.92 -18.70 -11.22
N GLN A 91 -19.95 -17.87 -11.39
CA GLN A 91 -21.16 -18.24 -12.09
C GLN A 91 -21.63 -17.08 -12.97
N ALA A 92 -21.97 -17.41 -14.22
CA ALA A 92 -22.51 -16.47 -15.19
C ALA A 92 -23.95 -16.08 -14.82
N GLY A 93 -24.26 -14.78 -14.93
CA GLY A 93 -25.59 -14.25 -14.68
C GLY A 93 -25.67 -12.75 -14.95
N GLY A 94 -26.87 -12.26 -15.27
CA GLY A 94 -27.10 -10.83 -15.50
C GLY A 94 -27.05 -10.01 -14.21
N HIS A 95 -26.69 -8.73 -14.33
CA HIS A 95 -26.65 -7.78 -13.22
C HIS A 95 -27.97 -7.71 -12.43
N LEU A 96 -29.11 -7.75 -13.12
CA LEU A 96 -30.44 -7.73 -12.52
C LEU A 96 -30.70 -8.94 -11.61
N LEU A 97 -30.40 -10.15 -12.08
CA LEU A 97 -30.50 -11.36 -11.25
C LEU A 97 -29.62 -11.23 -10.01
N ALA A 98 -28.41 -10.73 -10.19
CA ALA A 98 -27.46 -10.67 -9.10
C ALA A 98 -27.80 -9.59 -8.04
N ILE A 99 -28.40 -8.47 -8.46
CA ILE A 99 -29.04 -7.50 -7.54
C ILE A 99 -30.22 -8.13 -6.82
N ASN A 100 -31.03 -8.94 -7.51
CA ASN A 100 -32.17 -9.63 -6.90
C ASN A 100 -31.74 -10.57 -5.78
N LEU A 101 -30.70 -11.36 -6.02
CA LEU A 101 -30.13 -12.27 -5.02
C LEU A 101 -29.62 -11.49 -3.80
N ALA A 102 -28.94 -10.36 -4.02
CA ALA A 102 -28.44 -9.50 -2.94
C ALA A 102 -29.57 -8.92 -2.07
N LEU A 103 -30.59 -8.33 -2.71
CA LEU A 103 -31.73 -7.74 -2.00
C LEU A 103 -32.58 -8.81 -1.31
N SER A 104 -32.75 -9.98 -1.92
CA SER A 104 -33.45 -11.13 -1.31
C SER A 104 -32.72 -11.62 -0.07
N ALA A 105 -31.39 -11.72 -0.12
CA ALA A 105 -30.57 -12.07 1.04
C ALA A 105 -30.73 -11.05 2.17
N VAL A 106 -30.63 -9.74 1.87
CA VAL A 106 -30.80 -8.66 2.86
C VAL A 106 -32.18 -8.72 3.52
N ASN A 107 -33.24 -8.76 2.70
CA ASN A 107 -34.62 -8.75 3.20
C ASN A 107 -34.90 -9.96 4.11
N LEU A 108 -34.44 -11.16 3.73
CA LEU A 108 -34.68 -12.37 4.51
C LEU A 108 -33.80 -12.43 5.78
N ALA A 109 -32.57 -11.92 5.72
CA ALA A 109 -31.71 -11.84 6.88
C ALA A 109 -32.27 -10.89 7.94
N GLU A 110 -32.81 -9.74 7.53
CA GLU A 110 -33.48 -8.82 8.44
C GLU A 110 -34.78 -9.42 9.03
N CYS A 111 -35.53 -10.22 8.26
CA CYS A 111 -36.72 -10.93 8.76
C CYS A 111 -36.37 -12.05 9.76
N ALA A 112 -35.22 -12.70 9.58
CA ALA A 112 -34.75 -13.75 10.47
C ALA A 112 -34.38 -13.20 11.87
N GLY A 113 -34.05 -11.91 11.97
CA GLY A 113 -33.69 -11.25 13.22
C GLY A 113 -32.53 -11.95 13.91
N ASP A 114 -32.69 -12.26 15.21
CA ASP A 114 -31.65 -12.90 16.04
C ASP A 114 -31.28 -14.33 15.60
N ALA A 115 -32.03 -14.92 14.67
CA ALA A 115 -31.65 -16.21 14.08
C ALA A 115 -30.42 -16.07 13.16
N VAL A 116 -30.06 -14.87 12.67
CA VAL A 116 -28.83 -14.63 11.91
C VAL A 116 -27.79 -14.00 12.83
N SER A 117 -26.55 -14.48 12.78
CA SER A 117 -25.48 -13.88 13.58
C SER A 117 -25.18 -12.46 13.10
N VAL A 118 -24.75 -11.59 14.04
CA VAL A 118 -24.35 -10.20 13.75
C VAL A 118 -23.30 -10.14 12.63
N ALA A 119 -22.32 -11.05 12.66
CA ALA A 119 -21.29 -11.16 11.64
C ALA A 119 -21.88 -11.50 10.25
N ALA A 120 -22.75 -12.51 10.16
CA ALA A 120 -23.37 -12.90 8.89
C ALA A 120 -24.28 -11.79 8.35
N LEU A 121 -25.02 -11.08 9.21
CA LEU A 121 -25.85 -9.96 8.79
C LEU A 121 -24.98 -8.79 8.27
N ALA A 122 -23.87 -8.48 8.93
CA ALA A 122 -22.90 -7.49 8.44
C ALA A 122 -22.30 -7.89 7.08
N GLU A 123 -21.97 -9.17 6.88
CA GLU A 123 -21.49 -9.71 5.60
C GLU A 123 -22.52 -9.54 4.49
N ILE A 124 -23.79 -9.83 4.76
CA ILE A 124 -24.86 -9.67 3.79
C ILE A 124 -25.00 -8.21 3.34
N TYR A 125 -24.91 -7.26 4.27
CA TYR A 125 -24.91 -5.84 3.94
C TYR A 125 -23.67 -5.40 3.13
N VAL A 126 -22.47 -5.82 3.53
CA VAL A 126 -21.24 -5.49 2.79
C VAL A 126 -21.29 -6.08 1.39
N ALA A 127 -21.76 -7.32 1.24
CA ALA A 127 -21.94 -7.95 -0.07
C ALA A 127 -22.96 -7.19 -0.93
N ALA A 128 -24.06 -6.70 -0.36
CA ALA A 128 -25.01 -5.84 -1.07
C ALA A 128 -24.37 -4.51 -1.52
N ALA A 129 -23.53 -3.89 -0.68
CA ALA A 129 -22.77 -2.70 -1.05
C ALA A 129 -21.80 -2.97 -2.21
N LEU A 130 -21.09 -4.11 -2.17
CA LEU A 130 -20.22 -4.57 -3.27
C LEU A 130 -21.02 -4.79 -4.56
N ARG A 131 -22.21 -5.40 -4.47
CA ARG A 131 -23.08 -5.64 -5.62
C ARG A 131 -23.50 -4.35 -6.31
N VAL A 132 -23.86 -3.32 -5.54
CA VAL A 132 -24.17 -1.99 -6.07
C VAL A 132 -23.01 -1.47 -6.91
N LYS A 133 -21.78 -1.52 -6.38
CA LYS A 133 -20.59 -1.04 -7.11
C LYS A 133 -20.27 -1.88 -8.35
N ALA A 134 -20.47 -3.19 -8.27
CA ALA A 134 -20.17 -4.11 -9.37
C ALA A 134 -21.21 -4.09 -10.51
N SER A 135 -22.44 -3.64 -10.24
CA SER A 135 -23.56 -3.75 -11.20
C SER A 135 -24.14 -2.43 -11.66
N LEU A 136 -23.99 -1.34 -10.89
CA LEU A 136 -24.55 -0.04 -11.25
C LEU A 136 -23.46 0.90 -11.79
N HIS A 137 -23.90 1.83 -12.65
CA HIS A 137 -23.06 2.92 -13.12
C HIS A 137 -22.56 3.78 -11.94
N ARG A 138 -21.39 4.40 -12.09
CA ARG A 138 -20.70 5.17 -11.03
C ARG A 138 -21.59 6.22 -10.35
N TRP A 139 -22.52 6.81 -11.11
CA TRP A 139 -23.49 7.80 -10.61
C TRP A 139 -24.43 7.26 -9.53
N PHE A 140 -24.62 5.94 -9.47
CA PHE A 140 -25.48 5.26 -8.50
C PHE A 140 -24.71 4.57 -7.39
N HIS A 141 -23.37 4.70 -7.33
CA HIS A 141 -22.55 4.09 -6.27
C HIS A 141 -22.88 4.64 -4.88
N PHE A 142 -23.51 5.81 -4.77
CA PHE A 142 -24.01 6.34 -3.49
C PHE A 142 -25.01 5.39 -2.81
N LEU A 143 -25.70 4.52 -3.58
CA LEU A 143 -26.61 3.50 -3.04
C LEU A 143 -25.89 2.41 -2.24
N ALA A 144 -24.56 2.31 -2.31
CA ALA A 144 -23.79 1.39 -1.47
C ALA A 144 -23.66 1.89 -0.01
N ARG A 145 -23.67 3.22 0.20
CA ARG A 145 -23.53 3.86 1.51
C ARG A 145 -24.54 3.37 2.56
N PRO A 146 -25.86 3.29 2.30
CA PRO A 146 -26.81 2.81 3.30
C PRO A 146 -26.51 1.40 3.77
N PHE A 147 -26.09 0.50 2.88
CA PHE A 147 -25.71 -0.86 3.26
C PHE A 147 -24.47 -0.87 4.15
N LEU A 148 -23.44 -0.09 3.84
CA LEU A 148 -22.27 0.05 4.72
C LEU A 148 -22.63 0.64 6.09
N CYS A 149 -23.50 1.65 6.13
CA CYS A 149 -24.00 2.21 7.38
C CYS A 149 -24.75 1.17 8.21
N SER A 150 -25.58 0.33 7.58
CA SER A 150 -26.28 -0.77 8.25
C SER A 150 -25.31 -1.83 8.76
N ALA A 151 -24.31 -2.23 7.97
CA ALA A 151 -23.27 -3.16 8.39
C ALA A 151 -22.53 -2.65 9.65
N ARG A 152 -22.10 -1.38 9.62
CA ARG A 152 -21.41 -0.74 10.76
C ARG A 152 -22.32 -0.64 11.99
N ARG A 153 -23.59 -0.26 11.81
CA ARG A 153 -24.55 -0.15 12.92
C ARG A 153 -24.76 -1.50 13.61
N VAL A 154 -24.98 -2.55 12.83
CA VAL A 154 -25.19 -3.91 13.35
C VAL A 154 -23.95 -4.43 14.07
N ALA A 155 -22.76 -4.19 13.49
CA ALA A 155 -21.50 -4.60 14.11
C ALA A 155 -21.23 -3.89 15.45
N LEU A 156 -21.67 -2.63 15.63
CA LEU A 156 -21.43 -1.84 16.84
C LEU A 156 -22.53 -1.95 17.91
N SER A 157 -23.76 -2.34 17.55
CA SER A 157 -24.92 -2.24 18.44
C SER A 157 -25.01 -3.28 19.55
N HIS A 158 -24.24 -4.38 19.48
CA HIS A 158 -24.37 -5.52 20.41
C HIS A 158 -23.19 -5.66 21.38
N GLY A 159 -22.40 -4.59 21.60
CA GLY A 159 -21.17 -4.67 22.41
C GLY A 159 -20.08 -5.57 21.82
N GLY A 160 -20.30 -6.08 20.60
CA GLY A 160 -19.38 -6.96 19.88
C GLY A 160 -18.28 -6.18 19.15
N ALA A 161 -17.10 -6.78 19.06
CA ALA A 161 -16.06 -6.30 18.16
C ALA A 161 -16.49 -6.50 16.70
N VAL A 162 -16.21 -5.51 15.84
CA VAL A 162 -16.41 -5.62 14.39
C VAL A 162 -15.61 -6.84 13.88
N PRO A 163 -16.18 -7.70 13.01
CA PRO A 163 -15.44 -8.81 12.43
C PRO A 163 -14.10 -8.31 11.85
N PRO A 164 -12.96 -8.96 12.17
CA PRO A 164 -11.65 -8.44 11.79
C PRO A 164 -11.54 -8.13 10.28
N ALA A 165 -12.07 -9.00 9.43
CA ALA A 165 -12.10 -8.84 7.97
C ALA A 165 -12.80 -7.55 7.48
N MET A 166 -13.64 -6.92 8.31
CA MET A 166 -14.40 -5.71 7.98
C MET A 166 -13.94 -4.47 8.77
N GLN A 167 -13.00 -4.62 9.70
CA GLN A 167 -12.57 -3.54 10.57
C GLN A 167 -12.06 -2.33 9.75
N TRP A 168 -11.38 -2.60 8.64
CA TRP A 168 -10.87 -1.58 7.74
C TRP A 168 -11.98 -0.74 7.08
N LEU A 169 -13.18 -1.30 6.84
CA LEU A 169 -14.33 -0.56 6.30
C LEU A 169 -14.86 0.48 7.30
N CYS A 170 -14.62 0.27 8.60
CA CYS A 170 -14.98 1.22 9.64
C CYS A 170 -13.92 2.34 9.80
N HIS A 171 -12.71 2.14 9.26
CA HIS A 171 -11.66 3.16 9.23
C HIS A 171 -11.97 4.21 8.15
N PRO A 172 -11.75 5.52 8.39
CA PRO A 172 -12.06 6.57 7.42
C PRO A 172 -11.42 6.37 6.05
N LEU A 173 -10.14 5.95 6.01
CA LEU A 173 -9.43 5.65 4.76
C LEU A 173 -10.05 4.47 4.01
N GLY A 174 -10.43 3.41 4.73
CA GLY A 174 -11.04 2.23 4.13
C GLY A 174 -12.44 2.51 3.61
N HIS A 175 -13.26 3.22 4.39
CA HIS A 175 -14.57 3.69 3.94
C HIS A 175 -14.47 4.54 2.67
N ARG A 176 -13.53 5.50 2.63
CA ARG A 176 -13.30 6.36 1.46
C ARG A 176 -12.84 5.55 0.26
N PHE A 177 -11.89 4.61 0.46
CA PHE A 177 -11.45 3.70 -0.59
C PHE A 177 -12.61 2.86 -1.14
N PHE A 178 -13.46 2.32 -0.26
CA PHE A 178 -14.61 1.54 -0.69
C PHE A 178 -15.58 2.38 -1.50
N VAL A 179 -15.96 3.56 -1.02
CA VAL A 179 -17.03 4.39 -1.64
C VAL A 179 -16.51 5.10 -2.89
N ASP A 180 -15.43 5.85 -2.77
CA ASP A 180 -14.94 6.75 -3.83
C ASP A 180 -13.96 6.07 -4.79
N GLY A 181 -13.35 4.96 -4.37
CA GLY A 181 -12.33 4.26 -5.14
C GLY A 181 -12.88 3.61 -6.42
N ASP A 182 -12.05 3.62 -7.46
CA ASP A 182 -12.31 2.97 -8.75
C ASP A 182 -11.69 1.57 -8.75
N TRP A 183 -12.42 0.61 -8.19
CA TRP A 183 -12.04 -0.79 -8.12
C TRP A 183 -13.20 -1.67 -8.58
N ALA A 184 -12.88 -2.89 -9.01
CA ALA A 184 -13.85 -3.89 -9.43
C ALA A 184 -13.45 -5.29 -8.96
N VAL A 185 -14.44 -6.09 -8.57
CA VAL A 185 -14.27 -7.53 -8.27
C VAL A 185 -14.14 -8.28 -9.59
N LYS A 186 -13.14 -9.16 -9.71
CA LYS A 186 -12.86 -9.90 -10.95
C LYS A 186 -13.12 -11.40 -10.75
N GLY A 187 -13.43 -12.09 -11.85
CA GLY A 187 -13.68 -13.53 -11.85
C GLY A 187 -12.43 -14.36 -11.53
N ALA A 188 -11.27 -13.92 -12.03
CA ALA A 188 -9.98 -14.49 -11.69
C ALA A 188 -9.34 -13.70 -10.54
N PRO A 189 -8.78 -14.39 -9.52
CA PRO A 189 -8.03 -13.71 -8.47
C PRO A 189 -6.85 -12.94 -9.07
N ARG A 190 -6.54 -11.78 -8.50
CA ARG A 190 -5.40 -10.98 -8.95
C ARG A 190 -4.14 -11.54 -8.31
N GLU A 191 -3.25 -12.10 -9.13
CA GLU A 191 -1.93 -12.55 -8.68
C GLU A 191 -0.94 -11.39 -8.74
N THR A 192 -0.40 -11.02 -7.58
CA THR A 192 0.64 -9.99 -7.46
C THR A 192 1.72 -10.46 -6.50
N ILE A 193 2.88 -9.79 -6.54
CA ILE A 193 3.95 -10.01 -5.58
C ILE A 193 3.76 -9.17 -4.31
N TYR A 194 2.70 -8.37 -4.20
CA TYR A 194 2.50 -7.39 -3.11
C TYR A 194 1.45 -7.82 -2.09
N SER A 195 0.60 -8.77 -2.48
CA SER A 195 -0.43 -9.31 -1.61
C SER A 195 -0.85 -10.70 -2.07
N SER A 196 -1.33 -11.50 -1.14
CA SER A 196 -1.87 -12.83 -1.41
C SER A 196 -3.34 -12.72 -1.78
N ALA A 197 -3.75 -13.37 -2.87
CA ALA A 197 -5.16 -13.55 -3.18
C ALA A 197 -5.80 -14.42 -2.09
N GLY A 198 -6.71 -13.84 -1.30
CA GLY A 198 -7.44 -14.56 -0.25
C GLY A 198 -8.41 -15.60 -0.84
N ASN A 199 -9.48 -15.92 -0.12
CA ASN A 199 -10.50 -16.83 -0.64
C ASN A 199 -11.10 -16.30 -1.97
N PRO A 200 -10.95 -17.00 -3.10
CA PRO A 200 -11.39 -16.51 -4.41
C PRO A 200 -12.91 -16.40 -4.55
N VAL A 201 -13.67 -17.02 -3.65
CA VAL A 201 -15.14 -16.97 -3.59
C VAL A 201 -15.62 -15.82 -2.71
N ASP A 202 -14.76 -15.25 -1.87
CA ASP A 202 -15.10 -14.10 -1.04
C ASP A 202 -14.80 -12.79 -1.78
N PRO A 203 -15.84 -12.05 -2.23
CA PRO A 203 -15.64 -10.79 -2.92
C PRO A 203 -15.05 -9.71 -2.00
N LEU A 204 -15.26 -9.79 -0.68
CA LEU A 204 -14.65 -8.85 0.27
C LEU A 204 -13.14 -9.10 0.41
N ALA A 205 -12.69 -10.35 0.40
CA ALA A 205 -11.26 -10.68 0.38
C ALA A 205 -10.56 -10.07 -0.84
N GLN A 206 -11.18 -10.08 -2.03
CA GLN A 206 -10.61 -9.43 -3.22
C GLN A 206 -10.50 -7.91 -3.05
N VAL A 207 -11.51 -7.24 -2.51
CA VAL A 207 -11.45 -5.79 -2.29
C VAL A 207 -10.45 -5.44 -1.17
N THR A 208 -10.35 -6.29 -0.14
CA THR A 208 -9.34 -6.15 0.92
C THR A 208 -7.92 -6.29 0.34
N GLN A 209 -7.71 -7.20 -0.61
CA GLN A 209 -6.46 -7.31 -1.36
C GLN A 209 -6.11 -5.98 -2.06
N LEU A 210 -7.06 -5.40 -2.79
CA LEU A 210 -6.88 -4.11 -3.46
C LEU A 210 -6.61 -2.97 -2.47
N PHE A 211 -7.26 -2.99 -1.30
CA PHE A 211 -7.04 -1.99 -0.26
C PHE A 211 -5.63 -2.09 0.33
N ARG A 212 -5.12 -3.30 0.61
CA ARG A 212 -3.73 -3.48 1.08
C ARG A 212 -2.72 -2.96 0.07
N GLU A 213 -2.90 -3.27 -1.21
CA GLU A 213 -2.04 -2.74 -2.27
C GLU A 213 -2.14 -1.21 -2.38
N HIS A 214 -3.33 -0.65 -2.20
CA HIS A 214 -3.52 0.80 -2.17
C HIS A 214 -2.79 1.47 -1.01
N LEU A 215 -2.84 0.88 0.19
CA LEU A 215 -2.08 1.37 1.36
C LEU A 215 -0.58 1.28 1.12
N LEU A 216 -0.12 0.18 0.53
CA LEU A 216 1.28 -0.01 0.17
C LEU A 216 1.75 1.05 -0.84
N GLU A 217 0.96 1.30 -1.87
CA GLU A 217 1.20 2.35 -2.86
C GLU A 217 1.28 3.72 -2.20
N LYS A 218 0.34 4.06 -1.30
CA LYS A 218 0.35 5.33 -0.57
C LYS A 218 1.59 5.50 0.30
N ALA A 219 2.00 4.45 1.02
CA ALA A 219 3.22 4.46 1.81
C ALA A 219 4.47 4.67 0.92
N LEU A 220 4.56 3.95 -0.20
CA LEU A 220 5.66 4.10 -1.16
C LEU A 220 5.72 5.50 -1.77
N CYS A 221 4.58 6.07 -2.15
CA CYS A 221 4.52 7.43 -2.69
C CYS A 221 5.02 8.47 -1.67
N CYS A 222 4.68 8.32 -0.38
CA CYS A 222 5.18 9.21 0.68
C CYS A 222 6.71 9.17 0.80
N VAL A 223 7.34 8.02 0.57
CA VAL A 223 8.79 7.83 0.75
C VAL A 223 9.59 8.11 -0.53
N ALA A 224 9.15 7.55 -1.67
CA ALA A 224 9.90 7.57 -2.92
C ALA A 224 9.51 8.71 -3.88
N MET A 225 8.29 9.26 -3.74
CA MET A 225 7.75 10.27 -4.67
C MET A 225 7.00 11.40 -3.94
N PRO A 226 7.65 12.12 -2.99
CA PRO A 226 6.96 13.21 -2.31
C PRO A 226 6.66 14.36 -3.27
N GLU A 227 5.38 14.75 -3.32
CA GLU A 227 4.86 15.81 -4.18
C GLU A 227 5.51 17.17 -3.83
N PRO A 228 6.10 17.89 -4.81
CA PRO A 228 6.63 19.22 -4.57
C PRO A 228 5.48 20.22 -4.36
N GLY A 229 5.41 20.87 -3.20
CA GLY A 229 4.52 22.02 -3.00
C GLY A 229 3.30 21.79 -2.11
N ARG A 230 3.23 20.69 -1.33
CA ARG A 230 2.38 20.73 -0.12
C ARG A 230 2.90 21.86 0.79
N PRO A 231 2.02 22.74 1.31
CA PRO A 231 2.43 23.85 2.16
C PRO A 231 3.25 23.32 3.35
N ALA A 232 4.26 24.07 3.78
CA ALA A 232 5.24 23.66 4.79
C ALA A 232 4.60 23.09 6.07
N ALA A 233 3.40 23.53 6.46
CA ALA A 233 2.66 23.00 7.60
C ALA A 233 2.20 21.53 7.48
N GLN A 234 2.24 20.95 6.26
CA GLN A 234 1.77 19.58 5.97
C GLN A 234 2.86 18.70 5.32
N GLY A 235 4.02 19.28 5.00
CA GLY A 235 5.21 18.54 4.56
C GLY A 235 5.95 17.82 5.69
N ASP A 236 5.60 18.13 6.95
CA ASP A 236 6.31 17.67 8.15
C ASP A 236 5.95 16.22 8.57
N ARG A 237 5.10 15.50 7.82
CA ARG A 237 4.56 14.18 8.25
C ARG A 237 4.71 13.04 7.24
N HIS A 238 5.48 13.18 6.17
CA HIS A 238 5.54 12.15 5.11
C HIS A 238 5.88 10.74 5.63
N PHE A 239 6.83 10.62 6.56
CA PHE A 239 7.17 9.33 7.16
C PHE A 239 6.12 8.84 8.18
N SER A 240 5.53 9.75 8.96
CA SER A 240 4.43 9.41 9.88
C SER A 240 3.23 8.87 9.11
N ASP A 241 2.82 9.58 8.05
CA ASP A 241 1.74 9.17 7.15
C ASP A 241 2.04 7.79 6.54
N ALA A 242 3.29 7.57 6.07
CA ALA A 242 3.71 6.29 5.53
C ALA A 242 3.60 5.15 6.56
N LEU A 243 4.10 5.36 7.77
CA LEU A 243 4.01 4.38 8.87
C LEU A 243 2.55 4.10 9.27
N GLU A 244 1.68 5.11 9.30
CA GLU A 244 0.24 4.95 9.55
C GLU A 244 -0.43 4.06 8.49
N TYR A 245 -0.10 4.27 7.20
CA TYR A 245 -0.59 3.39 6.13
C TYR A 245 -0.09 1.95 6.29
N LEU A 246 1.18 1.75 6.68
CA LEU A 246 1.75 0.42 6.91
C LEU A 246 1.14 -0.27 8.14
N GLN A 247 0.86 0.46 9.22
CA GLN A 247 0.17 -0.06 10.40
C GLN A 247 -1.24 -0.54 10.04
N LEU A 248 -1.99 0.25 9.28
CA LEU A 248 -3.32 -0.14 8.82
C LEU A 248 -3.25 -1.37 7.89
N LEU A 249 -2.25 -1.45 7.02
CA LEU A 249 -2.00 -2.59 6.15
C LEU A 249 -1.72 -3.86 6.96
N ASN A 250 -0.89 -3.77 8.00
CA ASN A 250 -0.59 -4.89 8.89
C ASN A 250 -1.86 -5.37 9.62
N GLY A 251 -2.66 -4.44 10.16
CA GLY A 251 -3.95 -4.76 10.78
C GLY A 251 -4.91 -5.49 9.83
N CYS A 252 -4.97 -5.08 8.55
CA CYS A 252 -5.75 -5.78 7.52
C CYS A 252 -5.20 -7.18 7.19
N SER A 253 -3.91 -7.41 7.41
CA SER A 253 -3.22 -8.68 7.11
C SER A 253 -3.18 -9.65 8.30
N ASP A 254 -3.43 -9.15 9.51
CA ASP A 254 -3.63 -9.92 10.75
C ASP A 254 -5.09 -10.37 10.91
N ALA A 255 -6.03 -9.51 10.50
CA ALA A 255 -7.46 -9.77 10.52
C ALA A 255 -7.91 -11.00 9.72
N SER A 256 -7.03 -11.53 8.87
CA SER A 256 -7.22 -12.78 8.16
C SER A 256 -6.61 -13.96 8.93
N GLY A 257 -6.54 -13.94 10.27
CA GLY A 257 -5.63 -14.83 11.02
C GLY A 257 -6.24 -15.87 11.96
N THR A 258 -7.55 -15.95 12.16
CA THR A 258 -8.11 -16.91 13.14
C THR A 258 -8.62 -18.20 12.47
N PRO A 259 -7.98 -19.37 12.71
CA PRO A 259 -8.53 -20.66 12.29
C PRO A 259 -9.72 -21.02 13.19
N GLY A 260 -10.93 -20.88 12.67
CA GLY A 260 -12.11 -21.51 13.26
C GLY A 260 -12.15 -23.01 12.93
N PRO A 261 -12.82 -23.85 13.74
CA PRO A 261 -13.00 -25.26 13.42
C PRO A 261 -13.76 -25.41 12.09
N ALA A 262 -13.43 -26.48 11.36
CA ALA A 262 -13.91 -26.97 10.06
C ALA A 262 -15.08 -26.23 9.35
N PRO A 263 -15.07 -26.12 7.99
CA PRO A 263 -16.14 -25.47 7.24
C PRO A 263 -17.46 -26.22 7.43
N SER A 264 -18.32 -25.70 8.31
CA SER A 264 -19.73 -26.04 8.32
C SER A 264 -20.47 -25.07 7.41
N ILE A 265 -21.55 -25.56 6.78
CA ILE A 265 -22.44 -24.85 5.84
C ILE A 265 -22.98 -23.52 6.44
N THR A 266 -22.78 -23.31 7.74
CA THR A 266 -23.45 -22.29 8.55
C THR A 266 -22.73 -20.93 8.65
N SER A 267 -21.46 -20.80 8.24
CA SER A 267 -20.79 -19.49 8.16
C SER A 267 -19.46 -19.59 7.39
N GLY A 268 -19.44 -19.14 6.14
CA GLY A 268 -18.25 -19.12 5.30
C GLY A 268 -17.22 -18.03 5.63
N LEU A 269 -17.19 -17.52 6.87
CA LEU A 269 -16.08 -16.73 7.39
C LEU A 269 -15.20 -17.51 8.39
N ALA A 270 -15.66 -18.66 8.91
CA ALA A 270 -14.86 -19.49 9.81
C ALA A 270 -13.80 -20.33 9.09
N ALA A 271 -13.93 -20.50 7.77
CA ALA A 271 -13.02 -21.28 6.95
C ALA A 271 -12.03 -20.36 6.21
N VAL A 272 -10.87 -20.16 6.83
CA VAL A 272 -9.59 -19.78 6.17
C VAL A 272 -9.66 -18.49 5.33
N THR A 273 -9.83 -17.35 6.00
CA THR A 273 -8.98 -16.22 5.60
C THR A 273 -7.67 -16.45 6.37
N GLY A 274 -6.54 -16.51 5.66
CA GLY A 274 -5.20 -16.73 6.22
C GLY A 274 -4.42 -15.43 6.26
N THR A 275 -3.50 -15.27 7.22
CA THR A 275 -2.62 -14.09 7.32
C THR A 275 -2.00 -13.81 5.96
N ASP A 276 -1.83 -12.56 5.55
CA ASP A 276 -1.13 -12.26 4.30
C ASP A 276 0.36 -11.99 4.56
N PRO A 277 1.22 -13.03 4.48
CA PRO A 277 2.64 -12.86 4.74
C PRO A 277 3.32 -12.00 3.66
N VAL A 278 2.75 -11.91 2.46
CA VAL A 278 3.33 -11.16 1.35
C VAL A 278 3.22 -9.66 1.60
N SER A 279 2.02 -9.17 1.93
CA SER A 279 1.83 -7.74 2.25
C SER A 279 2.61 -7.34 3.51
N LYS A 280 2.63 -8.18 4.55
CA LYS A 280 3.42 -7.92 5.77
C LYS A 280 4.92 -7.84 5.50
N TRP A 281 5.44 -8.69 4.62
CA TRP A 281 6.86 -8.68 4.26
C TRP A 281 7.23 -7.38 3.54
N TRP A 282 6.44 -6.92 2.57
CA TRP A 282 6.65 -5.63 1.93
C TRP A 282 6.50 -4.46 2.88
N ALA A 283 5.52 -4.49 3.78
CA ALA A 283 5.36 -3.48 4.81
C ALA A 283 6.58 -3.42 5.76
N SER A 284 7.14 -4.58 6.10
CA SER A 284 8.36 -4.67 6.93
C SER A 284 9.58 -4.10 6.22
N ILE A 285 9.74 -4.37 4.91
CA ILE A 285 10.82 -3.77 4.11
C ILE A 285 10.69 -2.25 4.08
N ILE A 286 9.52 -1.72 3.72
CA ILE A 286 9.34 -0.27 3.60
C ILE A 286 9.46 0.40 4.96
N GLY A 287 8.90 -0.20 6.02
CA GLY A 287 9.06 0.27 7.39
C GLY A 287 10.52 0.33 7.81
N THR A 288 11.31 -0.71 7.50
CA THR A 288 12.75 -0.72 7.78
C THR A 288 13.46 0.43 7.07
N VAL A 289 13.16 0.66 5.79
CA VAL A 289 13.74 1.77 5.03
C VAL A 289 13.36 3.11 5.65
N ILE A 290 12.11 3.31 6.08
CA ILE A 290 11.68 4.54 6.77
C ILE A 290 12.49 4.75 8.06
N HIS A 291 12.66 3.72 8.88
CA HIS A 291 13.43 3.82 10.11
C HIS A 291 14.91 4.16 9.84
N TRP A 292 15.54 3.56 8.82
CA TRP A 292 16.88 3.94 8.39
C TRP A 292 16.96 5.40 7.94
N LEU A 293 15.98 5.87 7.16
CA LEU A 293 15.89 7.26 6.69
C LEU A 293 15.65 8.27 7.81
N GLN A 294 15.12 7.83 8.96
CA GLN A 294 14.94 8.64 10.18
C GLN A 294 16.14 8.53 11.15
N GLY A 295 17.06 7.60 10.92
CA GLY A 295 18.10 7.26 11.89
C GLY A 295 17.56 6.60 13.17
N ASP A 296 16.41 5.92 13.08
CA ASP A 296 15.82 5.13 14.17
C ASP A 296 16.31 3.67 14.08
N GLU A 297 17.49 3.40 14.62
CA GLU A 297 18.12 2.07 14.56
C GLU A 297 17.30 1.00 15.29
N GLU A 298 16.75 1.32 16.46
CA GLU A 298 15.92 0.39 17.23
C GLU A 298 14.64 -0.01 16.49
N GLY A 299 13.97 0.96 15.85
CA GLY A 299 12.79 0.71 15.02
C GLY A 299 13.11 -0.21 13.85
N ALA A 300 14.24 0.02 13.18
CA ALA A 300 14.70 -0.82 12.08
C ALA A 300 15.03 -2.26 12.54
N GLU A 301 15.78 -2.41 13.62
CA GLU A 301 16.21 -3.72 14.15
C GLU A 301 15.04 -4.64 14.51
N ARG A 302 13.94 -4.09 15.05
CA ARG A 302 12.71 -4.84 15.34
C ARG A 302 12.10 -5.49 14.09
N LEU A 303 12.31 -4.92 12.91
CA LEU A 303 11.74 -5.41 11.64
C LEU A 303 12.68 -6.39 10.89
N TYR A 304 13.97 -6.46 11.24
CA TYR A 304 14.93 -7.31 10.53
C TYR A 304 14.53 -8.78 10.42
N PRO A 305 14.05 -9.44 11.49
CA PRO A 305 13.64 -10.85 11.40
C PRO A 305 12.52 -11.06 10.38
N LEU A 306 11.57 -10.11 10.30
CA LEU A 306 10.42 -10.19 9.39
C LEU A 306 10.87 -10.05 7.92
N VAL A 307 11.86 -9.19 7.66
CA VAL A 307 12.40 -8.98 6.31
C VAL A 307 13.25 -10.19 5.85
N GLU A 308 14.02 -10.78 6.75
CA GLU A 308 14.86 -11.95 6.44
C GLU A 308 14.03 -13.19 6.10
N THR A 309 12.87 -13.36 6.71
CA THR A 309 11.93 -14.45 6.44
C THR A 309 11.07 -14.16 5.22
N ILE A 310 11.65 -14.23 4.02
CA ILE A 310 10.91 -14.03 2.77
C ILE A 310 9.83 -15.13 2.57
N PRO A 311 8.56 -14.78 2.30
CA PRO A 311 7.49 -15.76 2.05
C PRO A 311 7.79 -16.71 0.88
N ARG A 312 7.43 -17.99 1.01
CA ARG A 312 7.69 -19.03 -0.02
C ARG A 312 7.17 -18.65 -1.41
N VAL A 313 6.00 -18.03 -1.48
CA VAL A 313 5.39 -17.56 -2.76
C VAL A 313 6.27 -16.54 -3.47
N LEU A 314 6.98 -15.69 -2.71
CA LEU A 314 7.93 -14.72 -3.27
C LEU A 314 9.26 -15.37 -3.62
N GLN A 315 9.70 -16.38 -2.87
CA GLN A 315 10.91 -17.15 -3.19
C GLN A 315 10.77 -17.90 -4.51
N SER A 316 9.60 -18.48 -4.77
CA SER A 316 9.29 -19.20 -6.01
C SER A 316 8.84 -18.30 -7.16
N SER A 317 8.74 -16.98 -6.95
CA SER A 317 8.29 -16.05 -7.98
C SER A 317 9.40 -15.81 -9.00
N GLU A 318 9.05 -15.86 -10.29
CA GLU A 318 9.96 -15.49 -11.37
C GLU A 318 10.34 -14.01 -11.32
N LYS A 319 9.46 -13.15 -10.78
CA LYS A 319 9.71 -11.71 -10.70
C LYS A 319 10.94 -11.44 -9.83
N PRO A 320 11.94 -10.69 -10.31
CA PRO A 320 13.19 -10.47 -9.59
C PRO A 320 13.09 -9.41 -8.48
N LEU A 321 12.01 -8.63 -8.44
CA LEU A 321 11.89 -7.48 -7.55
C LEU A 321 11.92 -7.82 -6.04
N PRO A 322 11.28 -8.89 -5.53
CA PRO A 322 11.44 -9.31 -4.14
C PRO A 322 12.90 -9.68 -3.81
N ARG A 323 13.62 -10.33 -4.74
CA ARG A 323 15.04 -10.67 -4.57
C ARG A 323 15.89 -9.40 -4.53
N ALA A 324 15.61 -8.41 -5.39
CA ALA A 324 16.26 -7.11 -5.38
C ALA A 324 16.08 -6.39 -4.02
N ALA A 325 14.85 -6.39 -3.48
CA ALA A 325 14.55 -5.78 -2.20
C ALA A 325 15.29 -6.45 -1.04
N LEU A 326 15.31 -7.78 -0.98
CA LEU A 326 16.03 -8.53 0.04
C LEU A 326 17.55 -8.30 -0.02
N HIS A 327 18.13 -8.29 -1.22
CA HIS A 327 19.56 -7.99 -1.38
C HIS A 327 19.90 -6.55 -1.01
N SER A 328 19.05 -5.58 -1.35
CA SER A 328 19.23 -4.18 -0.95
C SER A 328 19.20 -4.04 0.57
N PHE A 329 18.24 -4.70 1.24
CA PHE A 329 18.17 -4.76 2.70
C PHE A 329 19.47 -5.33 3.30
N ARG A 330 19.95 -6.47 2.78
CA ARG A 330 21.19 -7.11 3.25
C ARG A 330 22.42 -6.22 3.04
N ALA A 331 22.47 -5.46 1.95
CA ALA A 331 23.54 -4.50 1.70
C ALA A 331 23.57 -3.42 2.79
N VAL A 332 22.44 -2.74 3.01
CA VAL A 332 22.35 -1.70 4.04
C VAL A 332 22.68 -2.25 5.43
N ARG A 333 22.14 -3.41 5.80
CA ARG A 333 22.43 -4.04 7.09
C ARG A 333 23.92 -4.38 7.25
N ALA A 334 24.57 -4.90 6.21
CA ALA A 334 26.00 -5.20 6.24
C ALA A 334 26.85 -3.91 6.38
N MET A 335 26.46 -2.82 5.72
CA MET A 335 27.10 -1.50 5.84
C MET A 335 26.94 -0.88 7.23
N LEU A 336 25.80 -1.11 7.89
CA LEU A 336 25.51 -0.61 9.24
C LEU A 336 26.13 -1.45 10.36
N SER A 337 26.57 -2.68 10.05
CA SER A 337 27.22 -3.56 11.02
C SER A 337 28.57 -2.99 11.47
N LYS A 338 28.95 -3.24 12.73
CA LYS A 338 30.23 -2.81 13.32
C LYS A 338 31.44 -3.63 12.84
N GLN A 339 31.22 -4.79 12.22
CA GLN A 339 32.28 -5.58 11.58
C GLN A 339 32.62 -4.96 10.22
N ASP A 340 33.83 -5.18 9.68
CA ASP A 340 34.29 -4.72 8.34
C ASP A 340 33.40 -5.29 7.20
N GLY A 341 32.15 -4.85 7.13
CA GLY A 341 31.08 -5.37 6.30
C GLY A 341 31.04 -4.75 4.90
N SER A 342 31.99 -3.88 4.56
CA SER A 342 31.98 -3.14 3.29
C SER A 342 31.99 -4.06 2.06
N GLN A 343 32.81 -5.13 2.08
CA GLN A 343 32.86 -6.11 0.98
C GLN A 343 31.57 -6.92 0.86
N ALA A 344 31.00 -7.35 1.98
CA ALA A 344 29.72 -8.07 2.01
C ALA A 344 28.58 -7.17 1.51
N SER A 345 28.58 -5.89 1.92
CA SER A 345 27.62 -4.89 1.46
C SER A 345 27.72 -4.68 -0.05
N LEU A 346 28.93 -4.50 -0.60
CA LEU A 346 29.13 -4.34 -2.05
C LEU A 346 28.65 -5.59 -2.82
N SER A 347 28.96 -6.80 -2.33
CA SER A 347 28.47 -8.06 -2.93
C SER A 347 26.94 -8.11 -2.98
N HIS A 348 26.27 -7.67 -1.92
CA HIS A 348 24.82 -7.58 -1.88
C HIS A 348 24.26 -6.48 -2.79
N CYS A 349 24.94 -5.32 -2.90
CA CYS A 349 24.60 -4.29 -3.88
C CYS A 349 24.64 -4.86 -5.30
N GLU A 350 25.69 -5.58 -5.71
CA GLU A 350 25.78 -6.15 -7.06
C GLU A 350 24.62 -7.12 -7.37
N LYS A 351 24.25 -7.98 -6.41
CA LYS A 351 23.12 -8.90 -6.54
C LYS A 351 21.80 -8.13 -6.68
N ALA A 352 21.59 -7.10 -5.86
CA ALA A 352 20.41 -6.25 -5.93
C ALA A 352 20.32 -5.49 -7.26
N SER A 353 21.42 -4.87 -7.71
CA SER A 353 21.54 -4.16 -8.98
C SER A 353 21.21 -5.06 -10.18
N SER A 354 21.63 -6.33 -10.13
CA SER A 354 21.31 -7.33 -11.16
C SER A 354 19.81 -7.60 -11.23
N CYS A 355 19.19 -7.99 -10.10
CA CYS A 355 17.75 -8.25 -10.02
C CYS A 355 16.90 -7.01 -10.37
N LEU A 356 17.34 -5.82 -9.98
CA LEU A 356 16.64 -4.58 -10.29
C LEU A 356 16.64 -4.29 -11.80
N ARG A 357 17.78 -4.50 -12.47
CA ARG A 357 17.88 -4.33 -13.94
C ARG A 357 16.97 -5.30 -14.68
N GLU A 358 16.98 -6.57 -14.28
CA GLU A 358 16.08 -7.61 -14.82
C GLU A 358 14.62 -7.17 -14.65
N SER A 359 14.26 -6.61 -13.49
CA SER A 359 12.91 -6.06 -13.28
C SER A 359 12.57 -4.89 -14.21
N LEU A 360 13.54 -4.04 -14.54
CA LEU A 360 13.34 -2.89 -15.44
C LEU A 360 13.24 -3.34 -16.90
N GLU A 361 13.91 -4.42 -17.28
CA GLU A 361 13.89 -5.00 -18.63
C GLU A 361 12.58 -5.72 -18.94
N LEU A 362 12.00 -6.41 -17.94
CA LEU A 362 10.66 -7.01 -18.05
C LEU A 362 9.56 -5.96 -18.25
N GLY A 363 9.84 -4.69 -17.93
CA GLY A 363 8.90 -3.58 -18.01
C GLY A 363 7.80 -3.64 -16.94
N SER A 364 7.22 -2.49 -16.60
CA SER A 364 6.03 -2.41 -15.76
C SER A 364 4.80 -2.19 -16.63
N PRO A 365 3.64 -2.81 -16.32
CA PRO A 365 2.40 -2.46 -17.00
C PRO A 365 2.12 -0.95 -16.85
N PRO A 366 1.37 -0.33 -17.77
CA PRO A 366 1.12 1.12 -17.74
C PRO A 366 0.45 1.62 -16.44
N LYS A 367 -0.24 0.72 -15.71
CA LYS A 367 -0.85 0.97 -14.38
C LYS A 367 -0.02 0.41 -13.20
N GLY A 368 1.21 -0.04 -13.42
CA GLY A 368 2.10 -0.63 -12.42
C GLY A 368 2.79 0.42 -11.55
N THR A 369 2.01 1.24 -10.85
CA THR A 369 2.53 2.33 -9.99
C THR A 369 3.37 1.80 -8.83
N ILE A 370 2.97 0.67 -8.22
CA ILE A 370 3.71 0.03 -7.13
C ILE A 370 5.08 -0.47 -7.61
N ASP A 371 5.15 -1.19 -8.74
CA ASP A 371 6.41 -1.69 -9.31
C ASP A 371 7.41 -0.56 -9.50
N LYS A 372 6.96 0.51 -10.14
CA LYS A 372 7.72 1.72 -10.41
C LYS A 372 8.21 2.41 -9.12
N ALA A 373 7.35 2.52 -8.11
CA ALA A 373 7.69 3.14 -6.83
C ALA A 373 8.71 2.29 -6.05
N VAL A 374 8.56 0.96 -6.04
CA VAL A 374 9.53 0.04 -5.43
C VAL A 374 10.86 0.08 -6.19
N GLN A 375 10.84 0.02 -7.52
CA GLN A 375 12.07 0.12 -8.33
C GLN A 375 12.82 1.43 -8.05
N LEU A 376 12.11 2.55 -7.95
CA LEU A 376 12.70 3.85 -7.60
C LEU A 376 13.28 3.84 -6.18
N LEU A 377 12.54 3.31 -5.20
CA LEU A 377 13.00 3.21 -3.82
C LEU A 377 14.28 2.37 -3.71
N LEU A 378 14.30 1.20 -4.34
CA LEU A 378 15.45 0.29 -4.31
C LEU A 378 16.66 0.88 -5.05
N CYS A 379 16.44 1.49 -6.21
CA CYS A 379 17.50 2.12 -6.98
C CYS A 379 18.18 3.25 -6.20
N ASP A 380 17.37 4.09 -5.56
CA ASP A 380 17.86 5.18 -4.71
C ASP A 380 18.57 4.65 -3.47
N LEU A 381 18.01 3.63 -2.81
CA LEU A 381 18.64 3.00 -1.65
C LEU A 381 20.01 2.40 -1.99
N LEU A 382 20.16 1.77 -3.16
CA LEU A 382 21.45 1.24 -3.63
C LEU A 382 22.47 2.35 -3.86
N LEU A 383 22.07 3.44 -4.53
CA LEU A 383 22.94 4.60 -4.76
C LEU A 383 23.39 5.22 -3.43
N VAL A 384 22.46 5.46 -2.51
CA VAL A 384 22.74 5.97 -1.16
C VAL A 384 23.67 5.02 -0.38
N THR A 385 23.44 3.71 -0.45
CA THR A 385 24.30 2.71 0.22
C THR A 385 25.72 2.76 -0.32
N ARG A 386 25.89 2.82 -1.65
CA ARG A 386 27.21 2.93 -2.28
C ARG A 386 27.90 4.26 -1.96
N THR A 387 27.15 5.36 -1.88
CA THR A 387 27.68 6.66 -1.42
C THR A 387 28.20 6.56 0.01
N ASN A 388 27.42 5.99 0.92
CA ASN A 388 27.82 5.85 2.32
C ASN A 388 29.05 4.95 2.48
N LEU A 389 29.12 3.83 1.75
CA LEU A 389 30.31 2.96 1.72
C LEU A 389 31.56 3.70 1.24
N TRP A 390 31.42 4.47 0.16
CA TRP A 390 32.50 5.32 -0.35
C TRP A 390 32.97 6.31 0.71
N GLN A 391 32.04 7.02 1.37
CA GLN A 391 32.35 7.98 2.43
C GLN A 391 33.02 7.35 3.65
N GLN A 392 32.54 6.18 4.08
CA GLN A 392 33.16 5.41 5.18
C GLN A 392 34.60 5.05 4.85
N GLN A 393 34.86 4.51 3.66
CA GLN A 393 36.22 4.18 3.23
C GLN A 393 37.12 5.42 3.12
N MET A 394 36.60 6.54 2.60
CA MET A 394 37.32 7.81 2.60
C MET A 394 37.76 8.21 4.02
N SER A 395 36.83 8.14 4.99
CA SER A 395 37.11 8.54 6.37
C SER A 395 38.17 7.65 7.04
N VAL A 396 38.12 6.34 6.81
CA VAL A 396 39.09 5.37 7.34
C VAL A 396 40.48 5.61 6.74
N SER A 397 40.57 5.86 5.44
CA SER A 397 41.84 6.17 4.79
C SER A 397 42.40 7.52 5.23
N GLN A 398 41.55 8.52 5.46
CA GLN A 398 41.99 9.83 5.97
C GLN A 398 42.57 9.71 7.38
N GLN A 399 41.97 8.88 8.25
CA GLN A 399 42.54 8.56 9.58
C GLN A 399 43.92 7.88 9.46
N ARG A 400 44.13 7.09 8.41
CA ARG A 400 45.41 6.43 8.12
C ARG A 400 46.38 7.31 7.32
N SER A 401 46.05 8.58 7.09
CA SER A 401 46.83 9.52 6.26
C SER A 401 47.11 9.01 4.83
N CYS A 402 46.22 8.20 4.28
CA CYS A 402 46.30 7.68 2.91
C CYS A 402 45.31 8.40 1.98
N LEU A 403 45.73 8.66 0.74
CA LEU A 403 44.83 9.14 -0.29
C LEU A 403 43.92 7.99 -0.73
N TYR A 404 42.61 8.15 -0.51
CA TYR A 404 41.61 7.19 -0.98
C TYR A 404 41.03 7.61 -2.33
N GLN A 405 40.98 6.66 -3.25
CA GLN A 405 40.29 6.78 -4.52
C GLN A 405 39.35 5.60 -4.69
N ALA A 406 38.10 5.88 -5.11
CA ALA A 406 37.13 4.84 -5.40
C ALA A 406 37.69 3.89 -6.46
N SER A 407 37.59 2.59 -6.20
CA SER A 407 38.05 1.56 -7.13
C SER A 407 37.22 1.57 -8.41
N ALA A 408 37.79 1.02 -9.50
CA ALA A 408 37.08 0.88 -10.77
C ALA A 408 35.80 0.01 -10.62
N LEU A 409 35.82 -0.96 -9.70
CA LEU A 409 34.67 -1.81 -9.40
C LEU A 409 33.54 -1.03 -8.72
N GLU A 410 33.86 -0.22 -7.72
CA GLU A 410 32.88 0.62 -7.00
C GLU A 410 32.24 1.64 -7.94
N LEU A 411 33.04 2.31 -8.77
CA LEU A 411 32.55 3.25 -9.77
C LEU A 411 31.66 2.57 -10.81
N ARG A 412 32.04 1.38 -11.30
CA ARG A 412 31.21 0.61 -12.23
C ARG A 412 29.85 0.29 -11.64
N GLY A 413 29.82 -0.23 -10.41
CA GLY A 413 28.57 -0.56 -9.73
C GLY A 413 27.69 0.67 -9.50
N PHE A 414 28.28 1.81 -9.11
CA PHE A 414 27.54 3.07 -8.95
C PHE A 414 26.95 3.57 -10.28
N GLN A 415 27.75 3.59 -11.35
CA GLN A 415 27.30 4.03 -12.67
C GLN A 415 26.20 3.12 -13.24
N GLN A 416 26.27 1.83 -12.93
CA GLN A 416 25.27 0.85 -13.29
C GLN A 416 23.91 1.17 -12.64
N ASP A 417 23.88 1.45 -11.34
CA ASP A 417 22.65 1.85 -10.66
C ASP A 417 22.15 3.22 -11.14
N LEU A 418 23.04 4.17 -11.42
CA LEU A 418 22.69 5.47 -11.99
C LEU A 418 22.05 5.33 -13.39
N SER A 419 22.48 4.35 -14.18
CA SER A 419 21.85 4.03 -15.47
C SER A 419 20.43 3.49 -15.30
N SER A 420 20.19 2.65 -14.28
CA SER A 420 18.86 2.17 -13.90
C SER A 420 17.96 3.34 -13.49
N LEU A 421 18.48 4.28 -12.70
CA LEU A 421 17.75 5.48 -12.28
C LEU A 421 17.38 6.36 -13.48
N ARG A 422 18.31 6.57 -14.43
CA ARG A 422 18.03 7.32 -15.67
C ARG A 422 16.93 6.66 -16.50
N ARG A 423 16.93 5.32 -16.60
CA ARG A 423 15.87 4.56 -17.27
C ARG A 423 14.53 4.74 -16.59
N LEU A 424 14.48 4.66 -15.25
CA LEU A 424 13.27 4.94 -14.48
C LEU A 424 12.74 6.35 -14.74
N ALA A 425 13.64 7.33 -14.79
CA ALA A 425 13.30 8.73 -14.96
C ALA A 425 12.65 9.08 -16.32
N GLN A 426 12.81 8.22 -17.33
CA GLN A 426 12.08 8.31 -18.60
C GLN A 426 10.57 8.06 -18.42
N THR A 427 10.17 7.28 -17.42
CA THR A 427 8.76 6.88 -17.19
C THR A 427 8.18 7.40 -15.87
N LEU A 428 9.02 7.95 -14.99
CA LEU A 428 8.68 8.48 -13.67
C LEU A 428 9.37 9.82 -13.46
N ARG A 429 8.62 10.91 -13.64
CA ARG A 429 9.14 12.28 -13.49
C ARG A 429 9.82 12.57 -12.15
N PRO A 430 9.36 12.04 -10.99
CA PRO A 430 10.06 12.27 -9.71
C PRO A 430 11.51 11.78 -9.69
N ALA A 431 11.83 10.72 -10.44
CA ALA A 431 13.17 10.13 -10.45
C ALA A 431 14.24 11.05 -11.08
N MET A 432 13.86 11.98 -11.98
CA MET A 432 14.81 12.89 -12.63
C MET A 432 15.57 13.78 -11.63
N ARG A 433 14.96 14.14 -10.50
CA ARG A 433 15.60 14.96 -9.46
C ARG A 433 16.80 14.24 -8.84
N ARG A 434 16.59 12.96 -8.52
CA ARG A 434 17.61 12.06 -7.97
C ARG A 434 18.74 11.79 -8.94
N VAL A 435 18.47 11.81 -10.26
CA VAL A 435 19.53 11.66 -11.28
C VAL A 435 20.58 12.75 -11.14
N PHE A 436 20.19 14.02 -10.98
CA PHE A 436 21.16 15.12 -10.85
C PHE A 436 22.03 14.99 -9.60
N LEU A 437 21.42 14.65 -8.47
CA LEU A 437 22.11 14.45 -7.21
C LEU A 437 23.12 13.29 -7.30
N HIS A 438 22.67 12.12 -7.73
CA HIS A 438 23.52 10.94 -7.82
C HIS A 438 24.58 11.05 -8.94
N GLU A 439 24.30 11.78 -10.02
CA GLU A 439 25.31 12.10 -11.02
C GLU A 439 26.41 13.01 -10.46
N ALA A 440 26.05 13.99 -9.62
CA ALA A 440 27.04 14.79 -8.91
C ALA A 440 27.90 13.90 -7.99
N THR A 441 27.29 12.97 -7.25
CA THR A 441 28.01 12.00 -6.41
C THR A 441 28.95 11.11 -7.21
N ALA A 442 28.52 10.57 -8.36
CA ALA A 442 29.39 9.77 -9.24
C ALA A 442 30.64 10.55 -9.69
N ARG A 443 30.47 11.84 -9.99
CA ARG A 443 31.60 12.71 -10.37
C ARG A 443 32.55 12.96 -9.21
N LEU A 444 32.02 13.14 -8.00
CA LEU A 444 32.82 13.27 -6.78
C LEU A 444 33.61 11.99 -6.50
N MET A 445 32.97 10.82 -6.58
CA MET A 445 33.63 9.52 -6.43
C MET A 445 34.78 9.33 -7.44
N ALA A 446 34.58 9.78 -8.69
CA ALA A 446 35.57 9.71 -9.75
C ALA A 446 36.64 10.82 -9.69
N ARG A 447 36.58 11.73 -8.71
CA ARG A 447 37.45 12.93 -8.61
C ARG A 447 37.44 13.77 -9.91
N ALA A 448 36.31 13.84 -10.59
CA ALA A 448 36.15 14.62 -11.81
C ALA A 448 36.15 16.13 -11.54
N SER A 449 36.28 16.94 -12.59
CA SER A 449 36.34 18.40 -12.45
C SER A 449 35.14 18.98 -11.67
N PRO A 450 35.40 19.91 -10.71
CA PRO A 450 34.38 20.41 -9.78
C PRO A 450 33.34 21.31 -10.45
N THR A 451 33.65 21.93 -11.59
CA THR A 451 32.76 22.87 -12.28
C THR A 451 31.42 22.26 -12.66
N ARG A 452 31.43 21.09 -13.30
CA ARG A 452 30.20 20.41 -13.71
C ARG A 452 29.46 19.80 -12.52
N THR A 453 30.20 19.36 -11.50
CA THR A 453 29.61 18.88 -10.23
C THR A 453 28.85 19.99 -9.53
N HIS A 454 29.43 21.20 -9.46
CA HIS A 454 28.78 22.39 -8.93
C HIS A 454 27.49 22.73 -9.70
N GLN A 455 27.51 22.68 -11.04
CA GLN A 455 26.29 22.92 -11.85
C GLN A 455 25.16 21.91 -11.55
N LEU A 456 25.49 20.64 -11.34
CA LEU A 456 24.52 19.60 -11.02
C LEU A 456 23.92 19.82 -9.63
N LEU A 457 24.76 20.12 -8.63
CA LEU A 457 24.30 20.43 -7.27
C LEU A 457 23.47 21.72 -7.23
N ASP A 458 23.89 22.78 -7.93
CA ASP A 458 23.15 24.03 -8.03
C ASP A 458 21.75 23.82 -8.62
N ARG A 459 21.61 22.91 -9.60
CA ARG A 459 20.29 22.52 -10.14
C ARG A 459 19.40 21.86 -9.09
N SER A 460 19.98 21.09 -8.18
CA SER A 460 19.27 20.47 -7.04
C SER A 460 19.00 21.44 -5.89
N LEU A 461 19.66 22.60 -5.84
CA LEU A 461 19.50 23.63 -4.81
C LEU A 461 18.54 24.76 -5.20
N ARG A 462 18.38 25.03 -6.51
CA ARG A 462 17.52 26.11 -7.00
C ARG A 462 16.04 25.80 -6.73
N ARG A 463 15.51 26.36 -5.64
CA ARG A 463 14.07 26.66 -5.52
C ARG A 463 13.79 27.84 -6.44
N ARG A 464 13.35 27.61 -7.69
CA ARG A 464 12.86 28.73 -8.51
C ARG A 464 11.58 29.26 -7.85
N GLY A 465 11.73 30.34 -7.08
CA GLY A 465 10.64 31.06 -6.45
C GLY A 465 9.70 31.62 -7.50
N VAL A 466 8.45 31.79 -7.10
CA VAL A 466 7.36 32.44 -7.82
C VAL A 466 7.81 33.82 -8.32
N GLN A 467 8.32 33.90 -9.55
CA GLN A 467 8.36 35.13 -10.34
C GLN A 467 8.00 34.79 -11.78
N GLY A 468 7.15 35.63 -12.34
CA GLY A 468 6.29 35.32 -13.47
C GLY A 468 7.02 34.93 -14.75
N SER A 469 6.61 33.81 -15.31
CA SER A 469 6.43 33.70 -16.75
C SER A 469 5.21 32.82 -17.00
N LYS A 470 4.13 33.43 -17.46
CA LYS A 470 3.01 32.71 -18.10
C LYS A 470 3.51 32.17 -19.43
N THR A 471 4.29 31.10 -19.40
CA THR A 471 4.50 30.23 -20.56
C THR A 471 4.08 28.84 -20.12
N ALA A 472 3.02 28.34 -20.77
CA ALA A 472 2.51 26.99 -20.59
C ALA A 472 3.58 25.98 -21.03
N GLY A 473 4.46 25.63 -20.09
CA GLY A 473 5.43 24.56 -20.16
C GLY A 473 5.38 23.82 -18.82
N GLU A 474 5.45 22.50 -18.89
CA GLU A 474 5.23 21.56 -17.78
C GLU A 474 5.88 22.00 -16.45
N PRO A 475 5.21 21.81 -15.28
CA PRO A 475 5.77 22.23 -14.01
C PRO A 475 7.11 21.53 -13.76
N GLU A 476 8.19 22.32 -13.73
CA GLU A 476 9.52 21.82 -13.43
C GLU A 476 9.54 21.18 -12.04
N SER A 477 10.20 20.02 -11.96
CA SER A 477 10.21 19.12 -10.83
C SER A 477 11.09 19.71 -9.69
N HIS A 478 10.51 20.46 -8.74
CA HIS A 478 11.27 21.07 -7.63
C HIS A 478 11.92 20.02 -6.69
N PRO A 479 13.15 20.23 -6.21
CA PRO A 479 13.82 19.30 -5.29
C PRO A 479 13.02 19.10 -4.00
N THR A 480 13.00 17.87 -3.49
CA THR A 480 12.39 17.56 -2.20
C THR A 480 13.23 18.15 -1.06
N PRO A 481 12.68 18.40 0.13
CA PRO A 481 13.46 18.90 1.27
C PRO A 481 14.67 18.00 1.58
N ARG A 482 14.53 16.68 1.42
CA ARG A 482 15.61 15.71 1.63
C ARG A 482 16.71 15.85 0.58
N GLU A 483 16.35 15.82 -0.71
CA GLU A 483 17.29 15.99 -1.81
C GLU A 483 18.04 17.34 -1.73
N HIS A 484 17.34 18.39 -1.28
CA HIS A 484 17.92 19.71 -1.03
C HIS A 484 18.96 19.66 0.10
N ALA A 485 18.63 19.03 1.24
CA ALA A 485 19.57 18.85 2.34
C ALA A 485 20.80 18.02 1.92
N GLU A 486 20.60 16.92 1.20
CA GLU A 486 21.69 16.08 0.67
C GLU A 486 22.59 16.86 -0.30
N ALA A 487 22.02 17.67 -1.19
CA ALA A 487 22.79 18.54 -2.08
C ALA A 487 23.61 19.59 -1.33
N LEU A 488 23.06 20.19 -0.27
CA LEU A 488 23.77 21.13 0.61
C LEU A 488 24.95 20.45 1.30
N LEU A 489 24.75 19.24 1.84
CA LEU A 489 25.82 18.47 2.50
C LEU A 489 26.94 18.12 1.51
N LEU A 490 26.60 17.58 0.33
CA LEU A 490 27.60 17.25 -0.70
C LEU A 490 28.39 18.49 -1.14
N ALA A 491 27.72 19.62 -1.35
CA ALA A 491 28.37 20.88 -1.70
C ALA A 491 29.34 21.34 -0.61
N CYS A 492 28.92 21.30 0.66
CA CYS A 492 29.74 21.75 1.79
C CYS A 492 30.95 20.85 2.05
N CYS A 493 30.80 19.54 1.87
CA CYS A 493 31.84 18.56 2.15
C CYS A 493 32.90 18.45 1.05
N TYR A 494 32.50 18.58 -0.22
CA TYR A 494 33.36 18.15 -1.34
C TYR A 494 33.67 19.23 -2.38
N LEU A 495 32.97 20.37 -2.39
CA LEU A 495 33.32 21.44 -3.33
C LEU A 495 34.48 22.30 -2.78
N PRO A 496 35.44 22.69 -3.66
CA PRO A 496 36.51 23.59 -3.26
C PRO A 496 35.97 24.93 -2.75
N PRO A 497 36.66 25.59 -1.81
CA PRO A 497 36.22 26.87 -1.25
C PRO A 497 35.96 27.96 -2.30
N SER A 498 36.70 27.95 -3.41
CA SER A 498 36.52 28.91 -4.52
C SER A 498 35.14 28.86 -5.19
N PHE A 499 34.42 27.74 -5.07
CA PHE A 499 33.06 27.59 -5.56
C PHE A 499 32.00 28.08 -4.54
N LEU A 500 32.41 28.41 -3.31
CA LEU A 500 31.56 28.96 -2.26
C LEU A 500 31.97 30.42 -2.04
N SER A 501 31.28 31.33 -2.71
CA SER A 501 31.75 32.70 -2.99
C SER A 501 31.85 33.64 -1.78
N ALA A 502 31.22 33.33 -0.64
CA ALA A 502 31.21 34.21 0.54
C ALA A 502 31.71 33.53 1.83
N PRO A 503 32.53 34.22 2.64
CA PRO A 503 32.88 33.75 3.98
C PRO A 503 31.61 33.55 4.82
N GLY A 504 31.48 32.40 5.48
CA GLY A 504 30.28 32.02 6.24
C GLY A 504 29.16 31.36 5.43
N GLN A 505 29.21 31.37 4.09
CA GLN A 505 28.20 30.71 3.25
C GLN A 505 28.07 29.21 3.52
N ARG A 506 29.20 28.52 3.73
CA ARG A 506 29.23 27.09 4.08
C ARG A 506 28.51 26.80 5.40
N VAL A 507 28.71 27.65 6.41
CA VAL A 507 28.03 27.51 7.71
C VAL A 507 26.53 27.76 7.55
N GLY A 508 26.12 28.76 6.77
CA GLY A 508 24.72 29.02 6.46
C GLY A 508 24.04 27.86 5.72
N MET A 509 24.72 27.27 4.73
CA MET A 509 24.25 26.09 3.99
C MET A 509 24.09 24.87 4.91
N LEU A 510 25.07 24.60 5.78
CA LEU A 510 24.96 23.52 6.77
C LEU A 510 23.83 23.78 7.78
N ALA A 511 23.64 25.02 8.23
CA ALA A 511 22.53 25.37 9.12
C ALA A 511 21.16 25.22 8.43
N GLU A 512 21.05 25.50 7.13
CA GLU A 512 19.84 25.20 6.35
C GLU A 512 19.61 23.69 6.21
N ALA A 513 20.66 22.91 5.94
CA ALA A 513 20.58 21.45 5.90
C ALA A 513 20.12 20.89 7.25
N ALA A 514 20.75 21.29 8.36
CA ALA A 514 20.39 20.87 9.71
C ALA A 514 18.91 21.14 10.03
N ARG A 515 18.43 22.37 9.79
CA ARG A 515 17.00 22.71 9.98
C ARG A 515 16.07 21.86 9.13
N THR A 516 16.49 21.48 7.93
CA THR A 516 15.67 20.65 7.04
C THR A 516 15.65 19.20 7.51
N LEU A 517 16.79 18.65 7.94
CA LEU A 517 16.93 17.29 8.47
C LEU A 517 16.17 17.12 9.79
N GLU A 518 16.22 18.12 10.66
CA GLU A 518 15.45 18.16 11.91
C GLU A 518 13.95 18.06 11.65
N LYS A 519 13.44 18.82 10.68
CA LYS A 519 12.02 18.75 10.26
C LYS A 519 11.64 17.39 9.67
N LEU A 520 12.56 16.76 8.94
CA LEU A 520 12.34 15.42 8.37
C LEU A 520 12.47 14.30 9.40
N GLY A 521 13.04 14.59 10.57
CA GLY A 521 13.33 13.61 11.62
C GLY A 521 14.51 12.70 11.29
N ASP A 522 15.43 13.10 10.40
CA ASP A 522 16.66 12.33 10.10
C ASP A 522 17.74 12.63 11.14
N LYS A 523 17.70 11.88 12.25
CA LYS A 523 18.52 12.13 13.44
C LYS A 523 20.02 11.94 13.18
N ARG A 524 20.35 10.94 12.36
CA ARG A 524 21.74 10.55 12.09
C ARG A 524 22.46 11.61 11.27
N THR A 525 21.92 11.97 10.12
CA THR A 525 22.55 12.98 9.25
C THR A 525 22.52 14.37 9.89
N LEU A 526 21.51 14.67 10.71
CA LEU A 526 21.48 15.89 11.52
C LEU A 526 22.67 15.96 12.49
N HIS A 527 22.95 14.86 13.20
CA HIS A 527 24.09 14.80 14.10
C HIS A 527 25.41 15.02 13.35
N ASP A 528 25.61 14.35 12.22
CA ASP A 528 26.79 14.52 11.37
C ASP A 528 26.94 15.97 10.89
N CYS A 529 25.81 16.60 10.49
CA CYS A 529 25.77 17.99 10.07
C CYS A 529 26.16 18.95 11.20
N GLN A 530 25.65 18.75 12.42
CA GLN A 530 26.00 19.55 13.59
C GLN A 530 27.48 19.43 13.95
N GLN A 531 28.05 18.22 13.88
CA GLN A 531 29.50 18.02 14.11
C GLN A 531 30.36 18.77 13.08
N MET A 532 29.93 18.83 11.82
CA MET A 532 30.62 19.63 10.79
C MET A 532 30.56 21.13 11.07
N ILE A 533 29.42 21.64 11.53
CA ILE A 533 29.27 23.06 11.92
C ILE A 533 30.24 23.40 13.06
N ILE A 534 30.33 22.55 14.08
CA ILE A 534 31.24 22.76 15.22
C ILE A 534 32.71 22.80 14.76
N LYS A 535 33.13 21.84 13.91
CA LYS A 535 34.51 21.77 13.38
C LYS A 535 34.92 23.00 12.56
N LEU A 536 33.96 23.59 11.84
CA LEU A 536 34.17 24.82 11.07
C LEU A 536 34.21 26.06 11.97
N GLY A 537 33.43 26.07 13.06
CA GLY A 537 33.42 27.16 14.04
C GLY A 537 34.66 27.23 14.93
N SER A 538 35.34 26.10 15.17
CA SER A 538 36.53 26.01 16.02
C SER A 538 37.84 26.44 15.35
N GLY A 539 37.82 27.00 14.14
CA GLY A 539 39.02 27.48 13.43
C GLY A 539 39.92 26.39 12.84
N THR A 540 39.53 25.12 12.94
CA THR A 540 40.21 24.01 12.24
C THR A 540 39.91 24.11 10.75
N THR A 541 40.87 24.60 9.97
CA THR A 541 40.82 24.54 8.51
C THR A 541 40.65 23.09 8.08
N VAL A 542 39.49 22.75 7.50
CA VAL A 542 39.29 21.50 6.77
C VAL A 542 40.23 21.53 5.57
N THR A 543 41.43 20.97 5.71
CA THR A 543 42.36 20.77 4.60
C THR A 543 41.68 19.84 3.60
N SER A 544 41.20 20.41 2.50
CA SER A 544 40.66 19.67 1.37
C SER A 544 41.83 18.96 0.69
N GLY A 545 41.76 17.63 0.56
CA GLY A 545 42.68 16.80 -0.20
C GLY A 545 42.01 16.14 -1.40
#